data_AF-A0A6C0I6P5-F1
#
_entry.id   AF-A0A6C0I6P5-F1
#
_cell.length_a   1.000
_cell.length_b   1.000
_cell.length_c   1.000
_cell.angle_alpha   90.00
_cell.angle_beta   90.00
_cell.angle_gamma   90.00
#
_symmetry.space_group_name_H-M   'P 1'
#
loop_
_entity.id
_entity.type
_entity.pdbx_description
1 polymer ?
#
loop_
_entity_poly.entity_id
_entity_poly.type
_entity_poly.pdbx_seq_one_letter_code
_entity_poly.pdbx_strand_id
1 'polypeptide(L)'
;METNYCQYSIIELKQLVVNNQKEILALDEKSIYSLSYYYYDEGVKRAQLVAQINEINMEILYREDDEKFIKYRPMKDRDPLKYRPKKSKT
;
A
#
# COMPACT_ATOMS: atom_id res chain seq x y z
N MET A 1 1.70 14.78 12.92
CA MET A 1 1.99 15.22 11.54
C MET A 1 1.29 14.23 10.63
N GLU A 2 0.30 14.67 9.86
CA GLU A 2 -0.29 13.82 8.82
C GLU A 2 0.70 13.76 7.66
N THR A 3 1.31 12.60 7.46
CA THR A 3 2.19 12.37 6.31
C THR A 3 1.33 12.26 5.07
N ASN A 4 1.47 13.22 4.14
CA ASN A 4 0.73 13.20 2.89
C ASN A 4 1.40 12.24 1.91
N TYR A 5 0.91 10.99 1.87
CA TYR A 5 1.43 9.94 1.00
C TYR A 5 1.08 10.14 -0.49
N CYS A 6 0.23 11.12 -0.84
CA CYS A 6 -0.18 11.40 -2.23
C CYS A 6 0.96 11.89 -3.13
N GLN A 7 2.09 12.34 -2.55
CA GLN A 7 3.24 12.83 -3.31
C GLN A 7 4.15 11.72 -3.83
N TYR A 8 4.04 10.50 -3.29
CA TYR A 8 4.88 9.37 -3.65
C TYR A 8 4.21 8.48 -4.70
N SER A 9 5.01 7.88 -5.58
CA SER A 9 4.58 6.78 -6.45
C SER A 9 4.38 5.48 -5.66
N ILE A 10 3.65 4.51 -6.23
CA ILE A 10 3.45 3.18 -5.61
C ILE A 10 4.81 2.49 -5.35
N ILE A 11 5.79 2.68 -6.23
CA ILE A 11 7.14 2.10 -6.06
C ILE A 11 7.85 2.71 -4.85
N GLU A 12 7.77 4.04 -4.70
CA GLU A 12 8.36 4.73 -3.55
C GLU A 12 7.67 4.37 -2.23
N LEU A 13 6.34 4.21 -2.23
CA LEU A 13 5.60 3.72 -1.07
C LEU A 13 6.03 2.29 -0.68
N LYS A 14 6.21 1.39 -1.65
CA LYS A 14 6.74 0.04 -1.40
C LYS A 14 8.17 0.07 -0.85
N GLN A 15 9.00 0.99 -1.34
CA GLN A 15 10.35 1.19 -0.83
C GLN A 15 10.36 1.71 0.62
N LEU A 16 9.44 2.62 0.95
CA LEU A 16 9.22 3.13 2.31
C LEU A 16 8.83 2.01 3.27
N VAL A 17 7.93 1.10 2.87
CA VAL A 17 7.59 -0.09 3.67
C VAL A 17 8.84 -0.93 3.95
N VAL A 18 9.66 -1.21 2.95
CA VAL A 18 10.89 -2.00 3.11
C VAL A 18 11.88 -1.30 4.05
N ASN A 19 12.02 0.02 3.95
CA ASN A 19 12.92 0.78 4.83
C ASN A 19 12.44 0.75 6.29
N ASN A 20 11.14 0.97 6.53
CA ASN A 20 10.57 0.91 7.88
C ASN A 20 10.69 -0.50 8.47
N GLN A 21 10.50 -1.55 7.66
CA GLN A 21 10.71 -2.94 8.09
C GLN A 21 12.16 -3.20 8.50
N LYS A 22 13.15 -2.69 7.76
CA LYS A 22 14.57 -2.79 8.15
C LYS A 22 14.85 -2.07 9.48
N GLU A 23 14.24 -0.91 9.71
CA GLU A 23 14.40 -0.18 10.95
C GLU A 23 13.78 -0.93 12.15
N ILE A 24 12.60 -1.54 11.96
CA ILE A 24 12.00 -2.42 12.97
C ILE A 24 12.92 -3.59 13.30
N LEU A 25 13.48 -4.26 12.29
CA LEU A 25 14.41 -5.38 12.51
C LEU A 25 15.64 -4.94 13.31
N ALA A 26 16.21 -3.77 13.01
CA ALA A 26 17.33 -3.24 13.76
C ALA A 26 16.99 -2.89 15.22
N LEU A 27 15.77 -2.45 15.51
CA LEU A 27 15.28 -2.24 16.88
C LEU A 27 15.05 -3.57 17.59
N ASP A 28 14.45 -4.54 16.91
CA ASP A 28 14.15 -5.86 17.46
C ASP A 28 15.45 -6.60 17.82
N GLU A 29 16.47 -6.55 16.96
CA GLU A 29 17.81 -7.09 17.27
C GLU A 29 18.41 -6.47 18.54
N LYS A 30 18.33 -5.14 18.71
CA LYS A 30 18.85 -4.48 19.92
C LYS A 30 18.07 -4.88 21.17
N SER A 31 16.76 -5.03 21.05
CA SER A 31 15.88 -5.39 22.17
C SER A 31 16.12 -6.81 22.70
N ILE A 32 16.51 -7.75 21.84
CA ILE A 32 16.81 -9.14 22.24
C ILE A 32 17.99 -9.21 23.21
N TYR A 33 18.92 -8.25 23.14
CA TYR A 33 20.14 -8.24 23.96
C TYR A 33 20.06 -7.31 25.18
N SER A 34 18.91 -6.70 25.47
CA SER A 34 18.81 -5.71 26.55
C SER A 34 17.64 -5.97 27.50
N LEU A 35 17.95 -6.12 28.79
CA LEU A 35 16.98 -6.20 29.89
C LEU A 35 16.81 -4.86 30.60
N SER A 36 17.19 -3.75 29.96
CA SER A 36 17.30 -2.44 30.62
C SER A 36 16.11 -1.52 30.38
N TYR A 37 15.81 -0.70 31.39
CA TYR A 37 14.72 0.28 31.42
C TYR A 37 14.78 1.33 30.27
N TYR A 38 15.92 1.45 29.59
CA TYR A 38 16.17 2.43 28.52
C TYR A 38 15.47 2.13 27.19
N TYR A 39 14.81 0.98 27.05
CA TYR A 39 14.20 0.53 25.78
C TYR A 39 12.71 0.88 25.64
N TYR A 40 12.12 1.56 26.62
CA TYR A 40 10.73 2.00 26.55
C TYR A 40 10.47 2.90 25.32
N ASP A 41 11.38 3.83 25.03
CA ASP A 41 11.28 4.74 23.89
C ASP A 41 11.45 4.01 22.53
N GLU A 42 12.28 2.97 22.49
CA GLU A 42 12.45 2.14 21.30
C GLU A 42 11.18 1.33 20.98
N GLY A 43 10.48 0.84 22.01
CA GLY A 43 9.19 0.18 21.86
C GLY A 43 8.11 1.10 21.29
N VAL A 44 8.07 2.36 21.74
CA VAL A 44 7.14 3.38 21.20
C VAL A 44 7.48 3.68 19.74
N LYS A 45 8.76 3.85 19.41
CA LYS A 45 9.22 4.08 18.04
C LYS A 45 8.85 2.91 17.11
N ARG A 46 9.05 1.67 17.57
CA ARG A 46 8.64 0.47 16.84
C ARG A 46 7.13 0.46 16.56
N ALA A 47 6.31 0.79 17.56
CA ALA A 47 4.86 0.85 17.40
C ALA A 47 4.44 1.92 16.36
N GLN A 48 5.10 3.08 16.36
CA GLN A 48 4.89 4.12 15.36
C GLN A 48 5.26 3.67 13.94
N LEU A 49 6.41 2.99 13.78
CA LEU A 49 6.83 2.45 12.48
C LEU A 49 5.84 1.40 11.95
N VAL A 50 5.30 0.55 12.83
CA VAL A 50 4.27 -0.44 12.48
C VAL A 50 2.97 0.25 12.03
N ALA A 51 2.53 1.29 12.76
CA ALA A 51 1.35 2.07 12.38
C ALA A 51 1.54 2.72 11.00
N GLN A 52 2.71 3.33 10.75
CA GLN A 52 3.04 3.92 9.45
C GLN A 52 3.04 2.89 8.32
N ILE A 53 3.58 1.68 8.54
CA ILE A 53 3.53 0.61 7.54
C ILE A 53 2.08 0.26 7.18
N ASN A 54 1.20 0.16 8.18
CA ASN A 54 -0.21 -0.15 7.95
C ASN A 54 -0.90 0.95 7.13
N GLU A 55 -0.65 2.22 7.45
CA GLU A 55 -1.17 3.36 6.69
C GLU A 55 -0.69 3.34 5.23
N ILE A 56 0.61 3.13 5.00
CA ILE A 56 1.17 3.05 3.65
C ILE A 56 0.60 1.87 2.86
N ASN A 57 0.42 0.71 3.50
CA ASN A 57 -0.17 -0.46 2.83
C ASN A 57 -1.62 -0.22 2.43
N MET A 58 -2.41 0.48 3.24
CA MET A 58 -3.77 0.86 2.88
C MET A 58 -3.79 1.81 1.68
N GLU A 59 -2.89 2.79 1.64
CA GLU A 59 -2.75 3.70 0.51
C GLU A 59 -2.37 2.97 -0.78
N ILE A 60 -1.42 2.03 -0.72
CA ILE A 60 -1.06 1.18 -1.85
C ILE A 60 -2.29 0.39 -2.34
N LEU A 61 -3.03 -0.24 -1.42
CA LEU A 61 -4.19 -1.04 -1.74
C LEU A 61 -5.27 -0.23 -2.46
N TYR A 62 -5.62 0.96 -1.94
CA TYR A 62 -6.62 1.81 -2.57
C TYR A 62 -6.22 2.24 -3.99
N ARG A 63 -4.94 2.58 -4.20
CA ARG A 63 -4.46 2.96 -5.55
C ARG A 63 -4.46 1.78 -6.51
N GLU A 64 -4.05 0.60 -6.06
CA GLU A 64 -4.10 -0.61 -6.89
C GLU A 64 -5.55 -0.99 -7.25
N ASP A 65 -6.50 -0.75 -6.36
CA ASP A 65 -7.93 -0.97 -6.63
C ASP A 65 -8.52 0.08 -7.57
N ASP A 66 -8.13 1.35 -7.45
CA ASP A 66 -8.49 2.40 -8.41
C ASP A 66 -7.94 2.09 -9.81
N GLU A 67 -6.69 1.65 -9.92
CA GLU A 67 -6.08 1.22 -11.19
C GLU A 67 -6.85 0.03 -11.81
N LYS A 68 -7.23 -0.97 -11.00
CA LYS A 68 -8.06 -2.09 -11.46
C LYS A 68 -9.43 -1.60 -11.92
N PHE A 69 -10.08 -0.73 -11.16
CA PHE A 69 -11.39 -0.20 -11.51
C PHE A 69 -11.33 0.53 -12.86
N ILE A 70 -10.34 1.40 -13.06
CA ILE A 70 -10.12 2.10 -14.33
C ILE A 70 -9.91 1.10 -15.48
N LYS A 71 -9.13 0.03 -15.25
CA LYS A 71 -8.85 -1.00 -16.26
C LYS A 71 -10.10 -1.79 -16.69
N TYR A 72 -11.01 -2.10 -15.76
CA TYR A 72 -12.17 -2.96 -16.05
C TYR A 72 -13.47 -2.18 -16.33
N ARG A 73 -13.53 -0.88 -16.04
CA ARG A 73 -14.65 0.01 -16.42
C ARG A 73 -15.08 -0.12 -17.89
N PRO A 74 -14.16 -0.13 -18.88
CA PRO A 74 -14.53 -0.22 -20.29
C PRO A 74 -15.13 -1.58 -20.69
N MET A 75 -14.88 -2.64 -19.91
CA MET A 75 -15.44 -3.97 -20.18
C MET A 75 -16.91 -4.07 -19.76
N LYS A 76 -17.33 -3.29 -18.75
CA LYS A 76 -18.73 -3.19 -18.32
C LYS A 76 -19.57 -2.36 -19.29
N ASP A 77 -18.98 -1.32 -19.89
CA ASP A 77 -19.65 -0.44 -20.85
C ASP A 77 -19.67 -1.00 -22.28
N ARG A 78 -18.83 -2.01 -22.58
CA ARG A 78 -18.91 -2.82 -23.81
C ARG A 78 -20.01 -3.86 -23.66
N ASP A 79 -21.25 -3.43 -23.91
CA ASP A 79 -22.38 -4.34 -24.05
C ASP A 79 -22.08 -5.42 -25.12
N PRO A 80 -21.95 -6.70 -24.75
CA PRO A 80 -21.66 -7.78 -25.71
C PRO A 80 -22.78 -7.96 -26.74
N LEU A 81 -23.98 -7.42 -26.51
CA LEU A 81 -25.10 -7.45 -27.46
C LEU A 81 -25.04 -6.34 -28.52
N LYS A 82 -24.26 -5.26 -28.29
CA LYS A 82 -24.06 -4.18 -29.29
C LYS A 82 -23.18 -4.60 -30.46
N TYR A 83 -22.39 -5.67 -30.31
CA TYR A 83 -21.52 -6.23 -31.36
C TYR A 83 -22.21 -7.35 -32.18
N ARG A 84 -23.54 -7.38 -32.26
CA ARG A 84 -24.18 -8.20 -33.29
C ARG A 84 -23.92 -7.54 -34.66
N PRO A 85 -23.25 -8.21 -35.62
CA PRO A 85 -23.23 -7.72 -36.99
C PRO A 85 -24.69 -7.55 -37.41
N LYS A 86 -25.09 -6.33 -37.79
CA LYS A 86 -26.42 -6.07 -38.33
C LYS A 86 -26.59 -7.06 -39.49
N LYS A 87 -27.51 -8.02 -39.35
CA LYS A 87 -27.89 -8.89 -40.47
C LYS A 87 -28.28 -7.95 -41.60
N SER A 88 -27.47 -7.92 -42.65
CA SER A 88 -27.84 -7.26 -43.90
C SER A 88 -29.12 -7.93 -44.37
N LYS A 89 -30.22 -7.18 -44.42
CA LYS A 89 -31.46 -7.67 -45.01
C LYS A 89 -31.19 -7.84 -46.50
N THR A 90 -31.19 -9.09 -46.96
CA THR A 90 -31.28 -9.45 -48.37
C THR A 90 -32.66 -9.10 -48.92
#